data_AF-A0A7K1Y6U1-F1
#
_entry.id   AF-A0A7K1Y6U1-F1
#
_cell.length_a   1.000
_cell.length_b   1.000
_cell.length_c   1.000
_cell.angle_alpha   90.00
_cell.angle_beta   90.00
_cell.angle_gamma   90.00
#
_symmetry.space_group_name_H-M   'P 1'
#
loop_
_entity.id
_entity.type
_entity.pdbx_description
1 polymer ?
#
loop_
_entity_poly.entity_id
_entity_poly.type
_entity_poly.pdbx_seq_one_letter_code
_entity_poly.pdbx_strand_id
1 'polypeptide(L)'
;MIRQFFTVMATAAVLSAGCHTQKPVAQNDETRPVTAGSKLLKTRMATAGRRLTKDSALLSFTVTNNTSETQRFCKWETPFEPRLGKYFEVKDAQGNEALFRGAMARRVMPPPPEAYIEVPPHDSISTVVNLADNYSLTAEEYAISYTGGGVSGLQAGNKITFKLTRQ
;
A
#
# COMPACT_ATOMS: atom_id res chain seq x y z
N MET A 1 78.49 -4.08 14.09
CA MET A 1 79.17 -5.38 14.30
C MET A 1 78.11 -6.40 14.73
N ILE A 2 78.01 -7.51 13.99
CA ILE A 2 77.72 -8.90 14.47
C ILE A 2 76.28 -9.18 14.95
N ARG A 3 75.42 -9.75 14.08
CA ARG A 3 75.04 -11.20 13.90
C ARG A 3 74.04 -11.69 14.96
N GLN A 4 72.76 -11.90 14.56
CA GLN A 4 72.14 -13.20 14.22
C GLN A 4 72.07 -14.20 15.39
N PHE A 5 70.87 -14.68 15.75
CA PHE A 5 70.43 -16.09 15.55
C PHE A 5 68.99 -16.31 16.07
N PHE A 6 68.14 -16.81 15.16
CA PHE A 6 67.05 -17.80 15.29
C PHE A 6 66.36 -18.07 16.65
N THR A 7 65.02 -18.15 16.65
CA THR A 7 64.24 -19.37 16.99
C THR A 7 62.76 -19.21 16.61
N VAL A 8 62.20 -20.30 16.08
CA VAL A 8 60.84 -20.53 15.55
C VAL A 8 59.92 -21.09 16.66
N MET A 9 58.63 -20.71 16.67
CA MET A 9 57.44 -21.52 17.05
C MET A 9 56.23 -20.56 17.27
N ALA A 10 55.17 -20.54 16.47
CA ALA A 10 54.09 -21.52 16.22
C ALA A 10 52.96 -21.53 17.30
N THR A 11 51.71 -21.35 16.80
CA THR A 11 50.38 -21.66 17.40
C THR A 11 49.83 -20.71 18.47
N ALA A 12 48.53 -20.42 18.61
CA ALA A 12 47.32 -21.08 18.11
C ALA A 12 46.16 -20.06 17.93
N ALA A 13 45.33 -20.27 16.90
CA ALA A 13 44.03 -19.63 16.74
C ALA A 13 42.98 -20.38 17.56
N VAL A 14 42.19 -19.67 18.38
CA VAL A 14 41.01 -20.21 19.06
C VAL A 14 39.77 -19.65 18.37
N LEU A 15 39.11 -20.50 17.59
CA LEU A 15 37.77 -20.26 17.03
C LEU A 15 36.74 -20.58 18.12
N SER A 16 35.94 -19.59 18.52
CA SER A 16 34.80 -19.78 19.40
C SER A 16 33.60 -20.30 18.61
N ALA A 17 33.30 -21.59 18.74
CA ALA A 17 32.04 -22.18 18.30
C ALA A 17 31.03 -22.15 19.46
N GLY A 18 30.07 -21.22 19.42
CA GLY A 18 28.91 -21.22 20.30
C GLY A 18 27.69 -21.81 19.60
N CYS A 19 27.36 -23.07 19.87
CA CYS A 19 26.08 -23.65 19.47
C CYS A 19 25.06 -23.38 20.58
N HIS A 20 24.07 -22.54 20.31
CA HIS A 20 22.89 -22.39 21.15
C HIS A 20 21.76 -23.26 20.58
N THR A 21 21.50 -24.40 21.22
CA THR A 21 20.39 -25.30 20.90
C THR A 21 19.08 -24.71 21.43
N GLN A 22 18.23 -24.21 20.53
CA GLN A 22 16.82 -23.95 20.83
C GLN A 22 15.97 -25.11 20.30
N LYS A 23 15.14 -25.68 21.19
CA LYS A 23 14.12 -26.68 20.85
C LYS A 23 13.10 -26.07 19.87
N PRO A 24 12.66 -26.80 18.82
CA PRO A 24 11.54 -26.34 18.01
C PRO A 24 10.24 -26.54 18.80
N VAL A 25 9.62 -25.44 19.18
CA VAL A 25 8.20 -25.41 19.54
C VAL A 25 7.42 -25.53 18.23
N ALA A 26 6.53 -26.53 18.16
CA ALA A 26 5.64 -26.72 17.03
C ALA A 26 4.77 -25.46 16.83
N GLN A 27 5.04 -24.72 15.76
CA GLN A 27 4.22 -23.60 15.29
C GLN A 27 3.04 -24.18 14.49
N ASN A 28 1.87 -24.29 15.13
CA ASN A 28 0.62 -24.15 14.39
C ASN A 28 0.44 -22.65 14.18
N ASP A 29 0.94 -22.13 13.06
CA ASP A 29 0.83 -20.71 12.74
C ASP A 29 0.07 -20.55 11.42
N GLU A 30 -1.23 -20.23 11.55
CA GLU A 30 -2.09 -19.73 10.46
C GLU A 30 -1.70 -18.29 10.06
N THR A 31 -0.42 -17.96 10.04
CA THR A 31 0.07 -16.63 9.69
C THR A 31 0.77 -16.69 8.34
N ARG A 32 -0.03 -16.80 7.26
CA ARG A 32 0.45 -16.29 5.96
C ARG A 32 0.69 -14.78 6.13
N PRO A 33 1.90 -14.27 5.81
CA PRO A 33 2.19 -12.85 5.94
C PRO A 33 1.18 -12.04 5.11
N VAL A 34 0.46 -11.13 5.76
CA VAL A 34 -0.66 -10.39 5.17
C VAL A 34 -0.26 -9.61 3.91
N THR A 35 1.00 -9.21 3.85
CA THR A 35 1.64 -8.52 2.73
C THR A 35 1.80 -9.39 1.47
N ALA A 36 1.78 -10.73 1.59
CA ALA A 36 1.93 -11.61 0.44
C ALA A 36 0.62 -11.74 -0.36
N GLY A 37 -0.52 -11.90 0.34
CA GLY A 37 -1.83 -12.06 -0.30
C GLY A 37 -2.37 -10.79 -0.95
N SER A 38 -2.13 -9.62 -0.33
CA SER A 38 -2.58 -8.33 -0.86
C SER A 38 -1.95 -7.96 -2.20
N LYS A 39 -0.74 -8.46 -2.49
CA LYS A 39 -0.05 -8.26 -3.78
C LYS A 39 -0.71 -9.01 -4.94
N LEU A 40 -1.54 -10.02 -4.66
CA LEU A 40 -2.28 -10.78 -5.66
C LEU A 40 -3.60 -10.10 -6.04
N LEU A 41 -4.04 -9.12 -5.23
CA LEU A 41 -5.22 -8.31 -5.51
C LEU A 41 -4.89 -7.22 -6.53
N LYS A 42 -5.80 -7.04 -7.49
CA LYS A 42 -5.70 -5.98 -8.50
C LYS A 42 -6.61 -4.82 -8.15
N THR A 43 -6.10 -3.59 -8.28
CA THR A 43 -6.89 -2.39 -8.10
C THR A 43 -7.29 -1.80 -9.45
N ARG A 44 -8.49 -1.23 -9.53
CA ARG A 44 -8.96 -0.49 -10.70
C ARG A 44 -9.75 0.75 -10.28
N MET A 45 -9.39 1.88 -10.88
CA MET A 45 -10.12 3.13 -10.77
C MET A 45 -10.94 3.39 -12.03
N ALA A 46 -12.11 4.02 -11.86
CA ALA A 46 -12.89 4.58 -12.95
C ALA A 46 -13.77 5.73 -12.45
N THR A 47 -14.17 6.62 -13.34
CA THR A 47 -15.16 7.66 -13.03
C THR A 47 -16.52 7.01 -12.76
N ALA A 48 -17.22 7.46 -11.73
CA ALA A 48 -18.50 6.89 -11.28
C ALA A 48 -19.71 7.78 -11.63
N GLY A 49 -19.58 8.65 -12.64
CA GLY A 49 -20.62 9.58 -13.06
C GLY A 49 -20.46 10.02 -14.51
N ARG A 50 -21.56 10.43 -15.14
CA ARG A 50 -21.58 10.91 -16.54
C ARG A 50 -21.10 12.35 -16.68
N ARG A 51 -21.24 13.15 -15.62
CA ARG A 51 -20.77 14.55 -15.53
C ARG A 51 -20.02 14.71 -14.23
N LEU A 52 -18.82 15.24 -14.32
CA LEU A 52 -17.99 15.54 -13.16
C LEU A 52 -17.86 17.05 -13.08
N THR A 53 -18.03 17.61 -11.90
CA THR A 53 -17.93 19.05 -11.65
C THR A 53 -16.93 19.29 -10.51
N LYS A 54 -16.56 20.54 -10.29
CA LYS A 54 -15.70 20.94 -9.16
C LYS A 54 -16.24 20.50 -7.80
N ASP A 55 -17.55 20.31 -7.66
CA ASP A 55 -18.23 19.93 -6.42
C ASP A 55 -18.63 18.44 -6.40
N SER A 56 -18.53 17.74 -7.53
CA SER A 56 -18.91 16.33 -7.67
C SER A 56 -18.01 15.63 -8.67
N ALA A 57 -16.93 15.03 -8.18
CA ALA A 57 -15.95 14.26 -8.93
C ALA A 57 -15.90 12.83 -8.38
N LEU A 58 -16.92 12.04 -8.75
CA LEU A 58 -17.10 10.67 -8.25
C LEU A 58 -16.09 9.70 -8.88
N LEU A 59 -15.35 9.01 -8.01
CA LEU A 59 -14.35 8.00 -8.34
C LEU A 59 -14.80 6.65 -7.77
N SER A 60 -14.92 5.65 -8.63
CA SER A 60 -15.01 4.25 -8.20
C SER A 60 -13.61 3.68 -8.01
N PHE A 61 -13.44 2.90 -6.95
CA PHE A 61 -12.24 2.13 -6.66
C PHE A 61 -12.64 0.68 -6.41
N THR A 62 -12.09 -0.23 -7.20
CA THR A 62 -12.41 -1.66 -7.17
C THR A 62 -11.16 -2.47 -6.85
N VAL A 63 -11.30 -3.46 -5.98
CA VAL A 63 -10.28 -4.45 -5.66
C VAL A 63 -10.80 -5.81 -6.10
N THR A 64 -10.03 -6.51 -6.93
CA THR A 64 -10.42 -7.79 -7.52
C THR A 64 -9.44 -8.88 -7.10
N ASN A 65 -9.98 -10.01 -6.66
CA ASN A 65 -9.24 -11.24 -6.42
C ASN A 65 -9.43 -12.21 -7.57
N ASN A 66 -8.37 -12.47 -8.35
CA ASN A 66 -8.42 -13.44 -9.45
C ASN A 66 -7.91 -14.83 -9.05
N THR A 67 -7.54 -15.02 -7.78
CA THR A 67 -7.00 -16.28 -7.27
C THR A 67 -8.12 -17.23 -6.83
N SER A 68 -7.77 -18.48 -6.59
CA SER A 68 -8.67 -19.52 -6.07
C SER A 68 -8.80 -19.53 -4.54
N GLU A 69 -8.13 -18.61 -3.84
CA GLU A 69 -8.14 -18.51 -2.38
C GLU A 69 -8.63 -17.14 -1.94
N THR A 70 -9.26 -17.05 -0.77
CA THR A 70 -9.59 -15.76 -0.16
C THR A 70 -8.31 -14.97 0.10
N GLN A 71 -8.27 -13.73 -0.39
CA GLN A 71 -7.19 -12.80 -0.12
C GLN A 71 -7.72 -11.69 0.79
N ARG A 72 -6.82 -10.97 1.47
CA ARG A 72 -7.18 -9.82 2.29
C ARG A 72 -6.22 -8.66 2.09
N PHE A 73 -6.70 -7.45 2.35
CA PHE A 73 -5.89 -6.23 2.35
C PHE A 73 -6.26 -5.33 3.53
N CYS A 74 -5.34 -4.48 3.96
CA CYS A 74 -5.64 -3.48 4.99
C CYS A 74 -6.40 -2.31 4.34
N LYS A 75 -7.55 -1.93 4.90
CA LYS A 75 -8.38 -0.84 4.38
C LYS A 75 -7.76 0.54 4.57
N TRP A 76 -6.76 0.67 5.43
CA TRP A 76 -6.05 1.93 5.63
C TRP A 76 -5.33 2.36 4.36
N GLU A 77 -5.31 3.67 4.14
CA GLU A 77 -4.78 4.27 2.91
C GLU A 77 -5.54 3.85 1.65
N THR A 78 -6.82 3.45 1.79
CA THR A 78 -7.70 3.11 0.67
C THR A 78 -9.03 3.86 0.75
N PRO A 79 -9.77 3.97 -0.35
CA PRO A 79 -11.13 4.52 -0.35
C PRO A 79 -12.18 3.73 0.47
N PHE A 80 -11.83 2.58 1.05
CA PHE A 80 -12.70 1.81 1.94
C PHE A 80 -12.70 2.36 3.38
N GLU A 81 -11.99 3.45 3.62
CA GLU A 81 -12.04 4.16 4.89
C GLU A 81 -13.24 5.11 4.97
N PRO A 82 -13.76 5.39 6.18
CA PRO A 82 -14.87 6.33 6.35
C PRO A 82 -14.56 7.76 5.88
N ARG A 83 -13.29 8.16 5.88
CA ARG A 83 -12.82 9.46 5.40
C ARG A 83 -11.63 9.27 4.48
N LEU A 84 -11.61 10.04 3.38
CA LEU A 84 -10.52 10.00 2.43
C LEU A 84 -9.24 10.55 3.06
N GLY A 85 -8.14 9.81 2.89
CA GLY A 85 -6.78 10.26 3.22
C GLY A 85 -6.02 10.71 1.97
N LYS A 86 -4.77 11.14 2.15
CA LYS A 86 -3.88 11.52 1.03
C LYS A 86 -3.14 10.30 0.47
N TYR A 87 -3.86 9.48 -0.29
CA TYR A 87 -3.33 8.29 -0.98
C TYR A 87 -3.70 8.24 -2.47
N PHE A 88 -4.21 9.34 -3.00
CA PHE A 88 -4.27 9.60 -4.43
C PHE A 88 -3.31 10.72 -4.78
N GLU A 89 -2.54 10.51 -5.83
CA GLU A 89 -1.89 11.59 -6.55
C GLU A 89 -2.88 12.12 -7.59
N VAL A 90 -3.24 13.40 -7.48
CA VAL A 90 -4.19 14.06 -8.39
C VAL A 90 -3.47 15.25 -9.01
N LYS A 91 -3.22 15.21 -10.32
CA LYS A 91 -2.42 16.23 -11.03
C LYS A 91 -3.18 16.82 -12.20
N ASP A 92 -3.08 18.12 -12.42
CA ASP A 92 -3.63 18.76 -13.62
C ASP A 92 -2.79 18.45 -14.88
N ALA A 93 -3.23 18.97 -16.03
CA ALA A 93 -2.53 18.78 -17.31
C ALA A 93 -1.13 19.41 -17.35
N GLN A 94 -0.82 20.36 -16.45
CA GLN A 94 0.48 20.98 -16.29
C GLN A 94 1.37 20.24 -15.28
N GLY A 95 0.83 19.20 -14.63
CA GLY A 95 1.53 18.39 -13.63
C GLY A 95 1.44 18.94 -12.20
N ASN A 96 0.67 20.02 -11.96
CA ASN A 96 0.49 20.57 -10.62
C ASN A 96 -0.43 19.67 -9.79
N GLU A 97 -0.05 19.39 -8.55
CA GLU A 97 -0.86 18.59 -7.64
C GLU A 97 -2.09 19.38 -7.15
N ALA A 98 -3.27 18.78 -7.23
CA ALA A 98 -4.47 19.34 -6.61
C ALA A 98 -4.30 19.41 -5.09
N LEU A 99 -4.67 20.54 -4.49
CA LEU A 99 -4.51 20.74 -3.05
C LEU A 99 -5.43 19.79 -2.27
N PHE A 100 -4.83 18.89 -1.50
CA PHE A 100 -5.55 18.06 -0.54
C PHE A 100 -5.97 18.87 0.70
N ARG A 101 -7.22 18.72 1.13
CA ARG A 101 -7.88 19.43 2.23
C ARG A 101 -8.47 18.50 3.29
N GLY A 102 -8.35 17.18 3.11
CA GLY A 102 -8.84 16.21 4.09
C GLY A 102 -7.99 16.14 5.36
N ALA A 103 -8.49 15.41 6.36
CA ALA A 103 -7.80 15.21 7.62
C ALA A 103 -6.65 14.20 7.50
N MET A 104 -5.51 14.49 8.11
CA MET A 104 -4.41 13.53 8.28
C MET A 104 -4.61 12.74 9.57
N ALA A 105 -4.96 11.47 9.45
CA ALA A 105 -5.13 10.58 10.60
C ALA A 105 -3.80 9.89 10.97
N ARG A 106 -3.47 9.86 12.27
CA ARG A 106 -2.38 9.03 12.79
C ARG A 106 -2.86 7.59 12.96
N ARG A 107 -1.99 6.62 12.71
CA ARG A 107 -2.27 5.18 12.86
C ARG A 107 -1.48 4.60 14.02
N VAL A 108 -2.08 3.63 14.70
CA VAL A 108 -1.37 2.73 15.61
C VAL A 108 -0.92 1.53 14.80
N MET A 109 0.34 1.13 14.96
CA MET A 109 0.90 -0.04 14.28
C MET A 109 1.16 -1.17 15.29
N PRO A 110 0.90 -2.43 14.92
CA PRO A 110 0.35 -2.90 13.63
C PRO A 110 -1.15 -2.58 13.46
N PRO A 111 -1.69 -2.61 12.22
CA PRO A 111 -3.13 -2.51 12.03
C PRO A 111 -3.86 -3.63 12.77
N PRO A 112 -4.96 -3.32 13.48
CA PRO A 112 -5.72 -4.33 14.19
C PRO A 112 -6.52 -5.21 13.19
N PRO A 113 -6.98 -6.41 13.58
CA PRO A 113 -7.66 -7.34 12.68
C PRO A 113 -8.85 -6.76 11.90
N GLU A 114 -9.64 -5.88 12.54
CA GLU A 114 -10.79 -5.20 11.92
C GLU A 114 -10.41 -4.15 10.86
N ALA A 115 -9.13 -3.84 10.72
CA ALA A 115 -8.61 -3.01 9.64
C ALA A 115 -8.52 -3.77 8.31
N TYR A 116 -8.71 -5.08 8.29
CA TYR A 116 -8.61 -5.89 7.08
C TYR A 116 -9.97 -6.15 6.42
N ILE A 117 -9.96 -6.22 5.09
CA ILE A 117 -11.09 -6.62 4.27
C ILE A 117 -10.70 -7.89 3.53
N GLU A 118 -11.58 -8.89 3.57
CA GLU A 118 -11.44 -10.11 2.80
C GLU A 118 -12.13 -9.97 1.44
N VAL A 119 -11.51 -10.54 0.40
CA VAL A 119 -12.05 -10.60 -0.95
C VAL A 119 -12.07 -12.09 -1.34
N PRO A 120 -13.27 -12.69 -1.50
CA PRO A 120 -13.41 -14.09 -1.87
C PRO A 120 -12.70 -14.45 -3.18
N PRO A 121 -12.44 -15.74 -3.45
CA PRO A 121 -11.92 -16.20 -4.73
C PRO A 121 -12.77 -15.71 -5.89
N HIS A 122 -12.12 -15.25 -6.97
CA HIS A 122 -12.78 -14.79 -8.20
C HIS A 122 -13.84 -13.68 -8.02
N ASP A 123 -13.76 -12.92 -6.93
CA ASP A 123 -14.72 -11.85 -6.59
C ASP A 123 -14.05 -10.47 -6.54
N SER A 124 -14.88 -9.44 -6.36
CA SER A 124 -14.44 -8.05 -6.24
C SER A 124 -15.26 -7.27 -5.23
N ILE A 125 -14.61 -6.28 -4.62
CA ILE A 125 -15.27 -5.27 -3.80
C ILE A 125 -15.01 -3.88 -4.37
N SER A 126 -16.03 -3.03 -4.34
CA SER A 126 -15.97 -1.67 -4.88
C SER A 126 -16.50 -0.65 -3.87
N THR A 127 -15.98 0.56 -3.96
CA THR A 127 -16.50 1.74 -3.26
C THR A 127 -16.46 2.95 -4.19
N VAL A 128 -17.25 3.97 -3.87
CA VAL A 128 -17.31 5.24 -4.60
C VAL A 128 -17.03 6.37 -3.62
N VAL A 129 -16.12 7.28 -3.99
CA VAL A 129 -15.78 8.46 -3.21
C VAL A 129 -15.94 9.71 -4.08
N ASN A 130 -16.31 10.84 -3.47
CA ASN A 130 -16.28 12.13 -4.14
C ASN A 130 -14.93 12.81 -3.85
N LEU A 131 -14.10 13.00 -4.88
CA LEU A 131 -12.80 13.64 -4.70
C LEU A 131 -12.92 15.11 -4.28
N ALA A 132 -14.00 15.79 -4.69
CA ALA A 132 -14.24 17.19 -4.37
C ALA A 132 -14.41 17.45 -2.86
N ASP A 133 -14.76 16.42 -2.07
CA ASP A 133 -14.89 16.53 -0.62
C ASP A 133 -13.54 16.78 0.06
N ASN A 134 -12.43 16.38 -0.58
CA ASN A 134 -11.09 16.43 0.02
C ASN A 134 -10.00 16.99 -0.89
N TYR A 135 -10.29 17.30 -2.15
CA TYR A 135 -9.36 17.94 -3.09
C TYR A 135 -9.95 19.23 -3.65
N SER A 136 -9.12 20.27 -3.74
CA SER A 136 -9.45 21.50 -4.46
C SER A 136 -9.27 21.27 -5.97
N LEU A 137 -10.37 21.11 -6.69
CA LEU A 137 -10.35 20.85 -8.13
C LEU A 137 -10.71 22.13 -8.91
N THR A 138 -9.69 22.87 -9.36
CA THR A 138 -9.84 24.17 -10.03
C THR A 138 -9.47 24.17 -11.51
N ALA A 139 -8.77 23.13 -11.99
CA ALA A 139 -8.44 22.96 -13.40
C ALA A 139 -9.54 22.20 -14.17
N GLU A 140 -9.49 22.24 -15.50
CA GLU A 140 -10.49 21.58 -16.36
C GLU A 140 -10.26 20.07 -16.52
N GLU A 141 -9.04 19.58 -16.31
CA GLU A 141 -8.67 18.17 -16.47
C GLU A 141 -7.67 17.75 -15.38
N TYR A 142 -7.84 16.51 -14.91
CA TYR A 142 -6.95 15.90 -13.92
C TYR A 142 -6.64 14.44 -14.27
N ALA A 143 -5.43 14.03 -13.92
CA ALA A 143 -4.95 12.66 -13.92
C ALA A 143 -4.83 12.15 -12.47
N ILE A 144 -5.28 10.93 -12.21
CA ILE A 144 -5.29 10.30 -10.88
C ILE A 144 -4.51 8.99 -10.89
N SER A 145 -3.64 8.82 -9.89
CA SER A 145 -2.95 7.56 -9.57
C SER A 145 -3.16 7.21 -8.10
N TYR A 146 -3.27 5.92 -7.79
CA TYR A 146 -3.32 5.41 -6.42
C TYR A 146 -1.90 5.20 -5.87
N THR A 147 -1.64 5.70 -4.65
CA THR A 147 -0.32 5.66 -4.00
C THR A 147 -0.33 5.04 -2.59
N GLY A 148 -1.49 4.65 -2.05
CA GLY A 148 -1.65 4.07 -0.70
C GLY A 148 -1.17 2.63 -0.51
N GLY A 149 -0.30 2.13 -1.39
CA GLY A 149 0.11 0.72 -1.41
C GLY A 149 0.97 0.29 -0.22
N GLY A 150 1.53 1.23 0.53
CA GLY A 150 2.43 0.96 1.66
C GLY A 150 1.75 0.17 2.77
N VAL A 151 0.72 0.75 3.40
CA VAL A 151 0.01 0.11 4.52
C VAL A 151 -1.05 -0.86 4.03
N SER A 152 -1.77 -0.53 2.96
CA SER A 152 -2.83 -1.39 2.41
C SER A 152 -2.30 -2.73 1.89
N GLY A 153 -1.04 -2.74 1.42
CA GLY A 153 -0.43 -3.84 0.70
C GLY A 153 -0.97 -4.02 -0.73
N LEU A 154 -1.88 -3.16 -1.18
CA LEU A 154 -2.41 -3.16 -2.54
C LEU A 154 -1.41 -2.54 -3.52
N GLN A 155 -1.37 -3.05 -4.74
CA GLN A 155 -0.56 -2.44 -5.80
C GLN A 155 -1.32 -1.32 -6.50
N ALA A 156 -0.56 -0.32 -6.99
CA ALA A 156 -1.10 0.69 -7.89
C ALA A 156 -1.65 0.00 -9.16
N GLY A 157 -2.90 0.33 -9.48
CA GLY A 157 -3.59 -0.17 -10.65
C GLY A 157 -3.41 0.76 -11.85
N ASN A 158 -4.50 1.03 -12.54
CA ASN A 158 -4.51 1.97 -13.64
C ASN A 158 -4.43 3.43 -13.17
N LYS A 159 -3.86 4.28 -14.03
CA LYS A 159 -4.04 5.72 -14.01
C LYS A 159 -5.31 6.07 -14.79
N ILE A 160 -6.08 7.05 -14.32
CA ILE A 160 -7.24 7.58 -15.08
C ILE A 160 -7.09 9.08 -15.29
N THR A 161 -7.70 9.58 -16.36
CA THR A 161 -7.86 11.03 -16.61
C THR A 161 -9.35 11.34 -16.66
N PHE A 162 -9.74 12.50 -16.12
CA PHE A 162 -11.11 12.97 -16.17
C PHE A 162 -11.16 14.48 -16.36
N LYS A 163 -12.20 14.94 -17.04
CA LYS A 163 -12.49 16.36 -17.27
C LYS A 163 -13.62 16.82 -16.37
N LEU A 164 -13.50 18.04 -15.88
CA LEU A 164 -14.56 18.73 -15.18
C LEU A 164 -15.38 19.55 -16.18
N THR A 165 -16.69 19.36 -16.13
CA THR A 165 -17.65 20.21 -16.85
C THR A 165 -17.98 21.42 -15.98
N ARG A 166 -18.10 22.59 -16.62
CA ARG A 166 -18.72 23.76 -15.98
C ARG A 166 -20.17 23.43 -15.64
N GLN A 167 -20.61 23.85 -14.46
CA GLN A 167 -22.01 23.76 -14.05
C GLN A 167 -22.86 24.69 -14.92
#